data_AF-A0A2V0PD41-F1
#
_entry.id   AF-A0A2V0PD41-F1
#
_cell.length_a   1.000
_cell.length_b   1.000
_cell.length_c   1.000
_cell.angle_alpha   90.00
_cell.angle_beta   90.00
_cell.angle_gamma   90.00
#
_symmetry.space_group_name_H-M   'P 1'
#
loop_
_entity.id
_entity.type
_entity.pdbx_description
1 polymer ?
#
loop_
_entity_poly.entity_id
_entity_poly.type
_entity_poly.pdbx_seq_one_letter_code
_entity_poly.pdbx_strand_id
1 'polypeptide(L)'
;MQLALALVALALAAATAGAQEENLFGKVQEIAVHGSHNHEHQYNLRLKNGQLRRLLFPLDTHVAGRMPRSGSYVFVRTQAMEKCTAQPQGDRTVCVASMMAHESAVRDFYADGQPRGKLHVKALVMQLDVCGRGVAAKDWDALDAVIWYGPNSTRYGGRTVEGMFKGCSFEMAELSKAMGGHLLRVPVPVPCAGKTPDGAAYNSSECPFNEWSDVANDWVRKHTDINLDNWPFRVYVVPKGEVCGWGGMGYVGCYDDCRAWINGDLWDEPTTYFHEISHNFFLNHAGRWGNNGYDDMSGAMGYCCDVRCHNAPHSHQLGWAGPIRTLHSDNWPAGQWNQYALPAAAREPRNFVRVWPDWSKRGAKNKLYVQYRRKILYDRELPPSKSGFGDRVMVYSAAADDPMPFTSWEAGIDEGQQWRETRLGSGLVVRVSKFRGNVSAEVQLCHWNEEREASCGDGLDNDCDGLADGDDPDCAPQSGGGGGGSGGAPQSGGNTPQSGGNTPQSGGGGGGGGGGAQQASGGEGRNSSSGGSGAQQASGGGGRNSSSGSGGSGGSGGADSGGGDLSSGGAGGMGHPAPPHPWQRGAGAGGWGDEGGDDGGVRSIVQAKGGGGNNAVLR
;
A
#
# COMPACT_ATOMS: atom_id res chain seq x y z
N MET A 1 -38.99 9.86 22.97
CA MET A 1 -39.29 9.06 21.76
C MET A 1 -38.09 8.97 20.82
N GLN A 2 -37.41 10.07 20.47
CA GLN A 2 -36.19 10.04 19.61
C GLN A 2 -35.00 9.28 20.23
N LEU A 3 -34.77 9.39 21.54
CA LEU A 3 -33.71 8.64 22.24
C LEU A 3 -33.98 7.13 22.27
N ALA A 4 -35.25 6.74 22.36
CA ALA A 4 -35.66 5.33 22.31
C ALA A 4 -35.51 4.76 20.90
N LEU A 5 -35.83 5.53 19.85
CA LEU A 5 -35.55 5.13 18.47
C LEU A 5 -34.05 4.99 18.18
N ALA A 6 -33.22 5.88 18.72
CA ALA A 6 -31.77 5.81 18.56
C ALA A 6 -31.16 4.58 19.25
N LEU A 7 -31.63 4.24 20.45
CA LEU A 7 -31.20 3.04 21.18
C LEU A 7 -31.68 1.74 20.50
N VAL A 8 -32.89 1.73 19.93
CA VAL A 8 -33.41 0.60 19.15
C VAL A 8 -32.63 0.45 17.84
N ALA A 9 -32.30 1.54 17.14
CA ALA A 9 -31.46 1.49 15.94
C ALA A 9 -30.02 1.03 16.24
N LEU A 10 -29.44 1.45 17.36
CA LEU A 10 -28.11 0.99 17.81
C LEU A 10 -28.13 -0.50 18.20
N ALA A 11 -29.20 -0.95 18.87
CA ALA A 11 -29.41 -2.35 19.22
C ALA A 11 -29.66 -3.23 17.99
N LEU A 12 -30.41 -2.74 16.99
CA LEU A 12 -30.58 -3.43 15.71
C LEU A 12 -29.29 -3.46 14.89
N ALA A 13 -28.51 -2.38 14.83
CA ALA A 13 -27.22 -2.34 14.15
C ALA A 13 -26.19 -3.29 14.80
N ALA A 14 -26.19 -3.37 16.14
CA ALA A 14 -25.38 -4.33 16.90
C ALA A 14 -25.87 -5.77 16.71
N ALA A 15 -27.18 -6.00 16.58
CA ALA A 15 -27.75 -7.33 16.32
C ALA A 15 -27.50 -7.82 14.88
N THR A 16 -27.37 -6.92 13.90
CA THR A 16 -27.01 -7.28 12.51
C THR A 16 -25.52 -7.54 12.30
N ALA A 17 -24.66 -7.19 13.26
CA ALA A 17 -23.25 -7.60 13.29
C ALA A 17 -23.05 -9.00 13.91
N GLY A 18 -24.14 -9.73 14.19
CA GLY A 18 -24.07 -11.16 14.48
C GLY A 18 -23.51 -11.88 13.26
N ALA A 19 -22.27 -12.36 13.36
CA ALA A 19 -21.66 -13.21 12.33
C ALA A 19 -22.67 -14.29 11.94
N GLN A 20 -23.17 -14.25 10.70
CA GLN A 20 -23.98 -15.35 10.19
C GLN A 20 -23.16 -16.62 10.37
N GLU A 21 -23.76 -17.61 11.03
CA GLU A 21 -23.14 -18.93 11.15
C GLU A 21 -23.02 -19.51 9.74
N GLU A 22 -21.82 -19.43 9.18
CA GLU A 22 -21.46 -19.97 7.90
C GLU A 22 -20.97 -21.40 8.13
N ASN A 23 -21.68 -22.35 7.54
CA ASN A 23 -21.31 -23.75 7.53
C ASN A 23 -20.50 -24.02 6.25
N LEU A 24 -19.20 -24.18 6.41
CA LEU A 24 -18.25 -24.41 5.36
C LEU A 24 -17.92 -25.90 5.27
N PHE A 25 -17.86 -26.44 4.05
CA PHE A 25 -17.41 -27.80 3.80
C PHE A 25 -16.32 -27.79 2.74
N GLY A 26 -15.17 -28.38 3.05
CA GLY A 26 -14.01 -28.36 2.17
C GLY A 26 -13.07 -29.52 2.38
N LYS A 27 -12.17 -29.69 1.41
CA LYS A 27 -11.07 -30.65 1.46
C LYS A 27 -9.83 -29.96 2.02
N VAL A 28 -9.22 -30.56 3.02
CA VAL A 28 -7.98 -30.07 3.63
C VAL A 28 -6.83 -30.29 2.64
N GLN A 29 -6.14 -29.19 2.32
CA GLN A 29 -4.85 -29.19 1.65
C GLN A 29 -3.82 -28.76 2.70
N GLU A 30 -3.03 -29.73 3.16
CA GLU A 30 -1.92 -29.44 4.07
C GLU A 30 -0.84 -28.67 3.30
N ILE A 31 -0.49 -27.49 3.81
CA ILE A 31 0.64 -26.72 3.30
C ILE A 31 1.56 -26.49 4.50
N ALA A 32 2.74 -27.10 4.41
CA ALA A 32 3.93 -27.00 5.25
C ALA A 32 3.80 -26.33 6.64
N VAL A 33 4.23 -27.09 7.66
CA VAL A 33 4.60 -26.58 8.98
C VAL A 33 5.84 -25.69 8.81
N HIS A 34 5.70 -24.37 8.96
CA HIS A 34 6.85 -23.48 9.03
C HIS A 34 7.44 -23.52 10.45
N GLY A 35 8.54 -24.26 10.63
CA GLY A 35 9.46 -24.09 11.77
C GLY A 35 10.39 -22.88 11.51
N SER A 36 10.82 -22.13 12.50
CA SER A 36 11.74 -22.67 13.51
C SER A 36 11.48 -22.30 14.98
N HIS A 37 10.61 -21.35 15.34
CA HIS A 37 10.54 -20.91 16.76
C HIS A 37 9.16 -20.69 17.39
N ASN A 38 8.05 -20.91 16.68
CA ASN A 38 6.70 -20.96 17.28
C ASN A 38 5.83 -21.97 16.51
N HIS A 39 5.42 -23.06 17.16
CA HIS A 39 4.77 -24.23 16.54
C HIS A 39 3.27 -24.02 16.22
N GLU A 40 2.93 -23.03 15.40
CA GLU A 40 1.56 -22.87 14.89
C GLU A 40 1.34 -23.74 13.63
N HIS A 41 0.27 -24.56 13.61
CA HIS A 41 -0.09 -25.34 12.43
C HIS A 41 -1.13 -24.61 11.59
N GLN A 42 -0.79 -24.38 10.32
CA GLN A 42 -1.68 -23.74 9.36
C GLN A 42 -2.18 -24.78 8.35
N TYR A 43 -3.51 -24.83 8.15
CA TYR A 43 -4.11 -25.68 7.12
C TYR A 43 -4.89 -24.83 6.14
N ASN A 44 -4.76 -25.12 4.85
CA ASN A 44 -5.62 -24.51 3.85
C ASN A 44 -6.79 -25.45 3.55
N LEU A 45 -8.00 -24.99 3.84
CA LEU A 45 -9.24 -25.63 3.49
C LEU A 45 -9.67 -25.17 2.10
N ARG A 46 -9.64 -26.05 1.12
CA ARG A 46 -10.26 -25.80 -0.19
C ARG A 46 -11.74 -26.12 -0.11
N LEU A 47 -12.58 -25.11 -0.11
CA LEU A 47 -14.03 -25.22 -0.13
C LEU A 47 -14.53 -25.78 -1.47
N LYS A 48 -15.77 -26.30 -1.49
CA LYS A 48 -16.40 -26.83 -2.71
C LYS A 48 -16.48 -25.81 -3.86
N ASN A 49 -16.61 -24.53 -3.55
CA ASN A 49 -16.63 -23.44 -4.52
C ASN A 49 -15.22 -23.03 -5.01
N GLY A 50 -14.17 -23.77 -4.64
CA GLY A 50 -12.78 -23.47 -5.00
C GLY A 50 -12.09 -22.47 -4.07
N GLN A 51 -12.82 -21.79 -3.19
CA GLN A 51 -12.25 -20.84 -2.25
C GLN A 51 -11.29 -21.53 -1.28
N LEU A 52 -10.08 -20.99 -1.13
CA LEU A 52 -9.13 -21.43 -0.12
C LEU A 52 -9.36 -20.64 1.17
N ARG A 53 -9.40 -21.33 2.30
CA ARG A 53 -9.52 -20.73 3.63
C ARG A 53 -8.41 -21.22 4.53
N ARG A 54 -7.70 -20.31 5.18
CA ARG A 54 -6.63 -20.68 6.12
C ARG A 54 -7.23 -20.88 7.51
N LEU A 55 -6.97 -22.04 8.09
CA LEU A 55 -7.34 -22.39 9.45
C LEU A 55 -6.07 -22.37 10.31
N LEU A 56 -6.07 -21.58 11.38
CA LEU A 56 -5.03 -21.60 12.41
C LEU A 56 -5.48 -22.48 13.57
N PHE A 57 -4.60 -23.40 13.96
CA PHE A 57 -4.85 -24.28 15.10
C PHE A 57 -4.01 -23.81 16.29
N PRO A 58 -4.63 -23.60 17.47
CA PRO A 58 -3.90 -23.24 18.68
C PRO A 58 -2.85 -24.29 19.05
N LEU A 59 -1.70 -23.84 19.56
CA LEU A 59 -0.55 -24.66 19.99
C LEU A 59 -0.93 -25.89 20.83
N ASP A 60 -1.92 -25.74 21.71
CA ASP A 60 -2.29 -26.76 22.70
C ASP A 60 -3.18 -27.88 22.11
N THR A 61 -3.65 -27.73 20.87
CA THR A 61 -4.53 -28.70 20.21
C THR A 61 -3.79 -29.86 19.56
N HIS A 62 -2.49 -30.01 19.86
CA HIS A 62 -1.68 -31.20 19.59
C HIS A 62 -2.16 -32.44 20.38
N VAL A 63 -3.45 -32.73 20.33
CA VAL A 63 -3.99 -34.04 20.69
C VAL A 63 -3.59 -34.97 19.55
N ALA A 64 -2.42 -35.58 19.68
CA ALA A 64 -1.82 -36.49 18.71
C ALA A 64 -2.89 -37.41 18.07
N GLY A 65 -3.14 -37.23 16.77
CA GLY A 65 -4.08 -38.03 16.00
C GLY A 65 -5.45 -37.40 15.70
N ARG A 66 -5.74 -36.17 16.17
CA ARG A 66 -7.04 -35.50 15.88
C ARG A 66 -7.01 -34.46 14.76
N MET A 67 -5.84 -34.12 14.24
CA MET A 67 -5.72 -33.19 13.13
C MET A 67 -6.21 -33.86 11.83
N PRO A 68 -7.00 -33.16 11.01
CA PRO A 68 -7.46 -33.71 9.73
C PRO A 68 -6.25 -33.91 8.81
N ARG A 69 -6.10 -35.12 8.28
CA ARG A 69 -5.02 -35.44 7.33
C ARG A 69 -5.22 -34.70 6.02
N SER A 70 -4.14 -34.35 5.32
CA SER A 70 -4.23 -33.88 3.93
C SER A 70 -5.15 -34.77 3.10
N GLY A 71 -6.06 -34.15 2.34
CA GLY A 71 -7.08 -34.82 1.54
C GLY A 71 -8.37 -35.18 2.28
N SER A 72 -8.42 -35.05 3.61
CA SER A 72 -9.65 -35.26 4.39
C SER A 72 -10.65 -34.14 4.12
N TYR A 73 -11.94 -34.45 4.22
CA TYR A 73 -12.99 -33.43 4.22
C TYR A 73 -13.28 -32.99 5.65
N VAL A 74 -13.43 -31.69 5.86
CA VAL A 74 -13.82 -31.11 7.14
C VAL A 74 -15.03 -30.20 6.97
N PHE A 75 -15.82 -30.16 8.03
CA PHE A 75 -16.91 -29.22 8.19
C PHE A 75 -16.46 -28.15 9.18
N VAL A 76 -16.48 -26.89 8.76
CA VAL A 76 -16.11 -25.74 9.58
C VAL A 76 -17.36 -24.92 9.80
N ARG A 77 -17.72 -24.68 11.06
CA ARG A 77 -18.81 -23.79 11.44
C ARG A 77 -18.22 -22.54 12.07
N THR A 78 -18.58 -21.36 11.57
CA THR A 78 -18.22 -20.13 12.26
C THR A 78 -19.03 -20.02 13.55
N GLN A 79 -18.36 -19.65 14.64
CA GLN A 79 -18.98 -19.47 15.94
C GLN A 79 -18.28 -18.34 16.69
N ALA A 80 -18.98 -17.71 17.63
CA ALA A 80 -18.39 -16.70 18.50
C ALA A 80 -17.20 -17.28 19.27
N MET A 81 -16.12 -16.51 19.40
CA MET A 81 -14.87 -16.98 20.02
C MET A 81 -15.08 -17.50 21.45
N GLU A 82 -16.00 -16.89 22.19
CA GLU A 82 -16.42 -17.31 23.54
C GLU A 82 -17.04 -18.71 23.61
N LYS A 83 -17.61 -19.21 22.49
CA LYS A 83 -18.10 -20.59 22.38
C LYS A 83 -16.97 -21.57 22.01
N CYS A 84 -15.80 -21.05 21.64
CA CYS A 84 -14.63 -21.87 21.38
C CYS A 84 -13.86 -22.15 22.67
N THR A 85 -14.11 -23.33 23.25
CA THR A 85 -13.33 -23.82 24.38
C THR A 85 -12.10 -24.58 23.87
N ALA A 86 -10.96 -24.41 24.53
CA ALA A 86 -9.77 -25.22 24.25
C ALA A 86 -10.01 -26.73 24.45
N GLN A 87 -11.03 -27.09 25.23
CA GLN A 87 -11.45 -28.47 25.38
C GLN A 87 -12.30 -28.93 24.18
N PRO A 88 -11.98 -30.10 23.59
CA PRO A 88 -12.74 -30.67 22.48
C PRO A 88 -14.22 -30.85 22.84
N GLN A 89 -15.12 -30.26 22.07
CA GLN A 89 -16.55 -30.52 22.20
C GLN A 89 -16.91 -31.78 21.38
N GLY A 90 -16.59 -32.94 21.96
CA GLY A 90 -16.77 -34.27 21.35
C GLY A 90 -15.53 -34.79 20.59
N ASP A 91 -15.63 -36.01 20.06
CA ASP A 91 -14.47 -36.77 19.57
C ASP A 91 -13.81 -36.23 18.28
N ARG A 92 -14.41 -35.24 17.59
CA ARG A 92 -13.92 -34.78 16.27
C ARG A 92 -14.08 -33.28 15.99
N THR A 93 -14.44 -32.47 16.99
CA THR A 93 -14.58 -31.03 16.82
C THR A 93 -13.36 -30.32 17.40
N VAL A 94 -12.68 -29.52 16.58
CA VAL A 94 -11.54 -28.71 17.02
C VAL A 94 -11.86 -27.25 16.75
N CYS A 95 -11.60 -26.42 17.76
CA CYS A 95 -11.67 -24.98 17.63
C CYS A 95 -10.46 -24.45 16.88
N VAL A 96 -10.72 -23.70 15.81
CA VAL A 96 -9.70 -23.08 14.98
C VAL A 96 -9.95 -21.58 14.92
N ALA A 97 -8.89 -20.79 15.03
CA ALA A 97 -8.97 -19.38 14.68
C ALA A 97 -9.00 -19.32 13.15
N SER A 98 -10.11 -18.83 12.59
CA SER A 98 -10.09 -18.47 11.17
C SER A 98 -9.29 -17.19 11.05
N MET A 99 -8.11 -17.26 10.44
CA MET A 99 -7.63 -16.07 9.74
C MET A 99 -8.65 -15.77 8.67
N MET A 100 -8.81 -14.50 8.31
CA MET A 100 -9.57 -14.16 7.12
C MET A 100 -9.19 -15.10 5.99
N ALA A 101 -10.20 -15.60 5.30
CA ALA A 101 -10.01 -16.37 4.08
C ALA A 101 -9.28 -15.49 3.08
N HIS A 102 -7.95 -15.55 3.12
CA HIS A 102 -7.17 -15.25 1.96
C HIS A 102 -7.56 -16.32 0.96
N GLU A 103 -8.38 -15.92 0.00
CA GLU A 103 -8.26 -16.40 -1.36
C GLU A 103 -6.80 -16.16 -1.77
N SER A 104 -5.91 -17.01 -1.26
CA SER A 104 -4.67 -17.32 -1.96
C SER A 104 -5.20 -17.83 -3.28
N ALA A 105 -5.11 -16.99 -4.31
CA ALA A 105 -5.26 -17.54 -5.63
C ALA A 105 -4.23 -18.66 -5.69
N VAL A 106 -4.54 -19.75 -6.39
CA VAL A 106 -3.64 -20.92 -6.52
C VAL A 106 -2.25 -20.53 -7.08
N ARG A 107 -2.05 -19.26 -7.47
CA ARG A 107 -0.84 -18.69 -8.06
C ARG A 107 -0.38 -17.38 -7.40
N ASP A 108 -0.66 -17.16 -6.12
CA ASP A 108 0.04 -16.10 -5.40
C ASP A 108 1.42 -16.60 -4.97
N PHE A 109 2.47 -15.86 -5.36
CA PHE A 109 3.85 -16.12 -4.97
C PHE A 109 4.15 -15.31 -3.71
N TYR A 110 4.79 -15.95 -2.74
CA TYR A 110 5.20 -15.33 -1.48
C TYR A 110 6.65 -15.66 -1.23
N ALA A 111 7.37 -14.73 -0.58
CA ALA A 111 8.74 -14.99 -0.19
C ALA A 111 8.74 -16.02 0.95
N ASP A 112 9.73 -16.90 0.95
CA ASP A 112 9.95 -17.79 2.09
C ASP A 112 10.18 -16.93 3.35
N GLY A 113 9.53 -17.31 4.45
CA GLY A 113 9.60 -16.56 5.71
C GLY A 113 8.74 -15.29 5.78
N GLN A 114 8.04 -14.91 4.71
CA GLN A 114 7.16 -13.74 4.74
C GLN A 114 6.03 -13.92 5.77
N PRO A 115 5.89 -13.03 6.76
CA PRO A 115 4.82 -13.14 7.75
C PRO A 115 3.46 -12.89 7.10
N ARG A 116 2.45 -13.68 7.51
CA ARG A 116 1.07 -13.49 7.07
C ARG A 116 0.07 -13.55 8.21
N GLY A 117 -0.84 -12.59 8.22
CA GLY A 117 -1.87 -12.35 9.23
C GLY A 117 -1.29 -12.03 10.60
N LYS A 118 -1.56 -12.86 11.62
CA LYS A 118 -1.21 -12.49 12.99
C LYS A 118 0.31 -12.43 13.17
N LEU A 119 0.80 -11.27 13.57
CA LEU A 119 2.21 -10.95 13.67
C LEU A 119 2.49 -10.26 15.00
N HIS A 120 3.52 -10.73 15.70
CA HIS A 120 4.01 -10.11 16.92
C HIS A 120 5.40 -9.54 16.67
N VAL A 121 5.52 -8.22 16.68
CA VAL A 121 6.76 -7.51 16.37
C VAL A 121 7.45 -7.14 17.67
N LYS A 122 8.32 -8.04 18.13
CA LYS A 122 9.14 -7.80 19.32
C LYS A 122 10.37 -6.96 18.95
N ALA A 123 10.22 -5.65 19.04
CA ALA A 123 11.25 -4.69 18.62
C ALA A 123 12.09 -4.13 19.77
N LEU A 124 13.40 -4.03 19.56
CA LEU A 124 14.33 -3.26 20.37
C LEU A 124 14.63 -1.93 19.67
N VAL A 125 14.30 -0.81 20.30
CA VAL A 125 14.56 0.53 19.77
C VAL A 125 15.75 1.14 20.49
N MET A 126 16.70 1.67 19.72
CA MET A 126 17.96 2.24 20.20
C MET A 126 18.18 3.62 19.60
N GLN A 127 18.62 4.58 20.40
CA GLN A 127 19.11 5.87 19.89
C GLN A 127 20.63 5.84 19.80
N LEU A 128 21.16 6.17 18.63
CA LEU A 128 22.60 6.24 18.41
C LEU A 128 23.11 7.64 18.77
N ASP A 129 24.26 7.69 19.45
CA ASP A 129 25.08 8.90 19.60
C ASP A 129 26.31 8.76 18.71
N VAL A 130 26.15 9.14 17.44
CA VAL A 130 27.23 9.07 16.46
C VAL A 130 28.11 10.31 16.58
N CYS A 131 29.42 10.11 16.72
CA CYS A 131 30.39 11.21 16.80
C CYS A 131 30.21 12.16 18.01
N GLY A 132 29.49 11.77 19.07
CA GLY A 132 29.17 12.68 20.16
C GLY A 132 28.21 13.81 19.75
N ARG A 133 27.45 13.63 18.67
CA ARG A 133 26.42 14.58 18.22
C ARG A 133 25.17 14.56 19.11
N GLY A 134 25.08 13.59 20.01
CA GLY A 134 23.91 13.33 20.84
C GLY A 134 22.84 12.54 20.12
N VAL A 135 21.83 12.13 20.88
CA VAL A 135 20.66 11.39 20.41
C VAL A 135 19.61 12.31 19.78
N ALA A 136 18.77 11.76 18.91
CA ALA A 136 17.71 12.51 18.23
C ALA A 136 16.65 13.06 19.19
N ALA A 137 16.16 12.21 20.10
CA ALA A 137 15.16 12.53 21.11
C ALA A 137 15.82 12.63 22.49
N LYS A 138 15.92 13.86 23.02
CA LYS A 138 16.40 14.09 24.39
C LYS A 138 15.37 13.71 25.46
N ASP A 139 14.09 13.80 25.12
CA ASP A 139 12.97 13.34 25.95
C ASP A 139 12.67 11.88 25.60
N TRP A 140 13.19 10.96 26.42
CA TRP A 140 12.98 9.53 26.25
C TRP A 140 11.52 9.12 26.40
N ASP A 141 10.73 9.83 27.21
CA ASP A 141 9.31 9.54 27.37
C ASP A 141 8.51 10.01 26.15
N ALA A 142 8.96 11.07 25.46
CA ALA A 142 8.39 11.43 24.16
C ALA A 142 8.66 10.38 23.08
N LEU A 143 9.90 9.88 22.97
CA LEU A 143 10.22 8.80 22.03
C LEU A 143 9.43 7.52 22.34
N ASP A 144 9.40 7.14 23.61
CA ASP A 144 8.61 6.01 24.10
C ASP A 144 7.12 6.19 23.79
N ALA A 145 6.59 7.42 23.87
CA ALA A 145 5.21 7.74 23.54
C ALA A 145 4.89 7.63 22.04
N VAL A 146 5.79 8.06 21.16
CA VAL A 146 5.64 7.92 19.70
C VAL A 146 5.54 6.45 19.31
N ILE A 147 6.28 5.57 20.00
CA ILE A 147 6.32 4.15 19.64
C ILE A 147 5.15 3.37 20.26
N TRP A 148 4.91 3.49 21.58
CA TRP A 148 4.16 2.49 22.36
C TRP A 148 2.82 2.93 22.97
N TYR A 149 2.42 4.20 22.88
CA TYR A 149 1.24 4.65 23.65
C TYR A 149 -0.11 4.28 22.98
N GLY A 150 -0.05 3.48 21.91
CA GLY A 150 -1.21 2.91 21.24
C GLY A 150 -2.16 3.96 20.62
N PRO A 151 -3.37 3.53 20.22
CA PRO A 151 -4.36 4.39 19.56
C PRO A 151 -5.00 5.43 20.48
N ASN A 152 -4.93 5.22 21.81
CA ASN A 152 -5.57 6.10 22.81
C ASN A 152 -4.67 7.27 23.25
N SER A 153 -3.46 7.36 22.71
CA SER A 153 -2.57 8.47 23.03
C SER A 153 -3.18 9.81 22.59
N THR A 154 -3.43 10.72 23.53
CA THR A 154 -3.79 12.11 23.21
C THR A 154 -2.60 12.86 22.63
N ARG A 155 -1.39 12.48 23.02
CA ARG A 155 -0.13 12.91 22.39
C ARG A 155 -0.07 12.31 20.99
N TYR A 156 0.11 13.15 19.96
CA TYR A 156 0.06 12.77 18.55
C TYR A 156 -1.31 12.29 18.04
N GLY A 157 -2.41 12.46 18.80
CA GLY A 157 -3.76 12.13 18.35
C GLY A 157 -3.91 10.66 17.88
N GLY A 158 -3.35 9.72 18.63
CA GLY A 158 -3.38 8.28 18.34
C GLY A 158 -2.43 7.81 17.23
N ARG A 159 -1.57 8.70 16.71
CA ARG A 159 -0.51 8.37 15.74
C ARG A 159 0.70 7.88 16.51
N THR A 160 0.66 6.61 16.87
CA THR A 160 1.82 5.92 17.42
C THR A 160 2.17 4.77 16.49
N VAL A 161 3.41 4.28 16.56
CA VAL A 161 3.85 3.13 15.75
C VAL A 161 2.99 1.91 16.09
N GLU A 162 2.79 1.64 17.39
CA GLU A 162 1.86 0.62 17.87
C GLU A 162 0.44 0.82 17.32
N GLY A 163 -0.07 2.04 17.37
CA GLY A 163 -1.39 2.39 16.86
C GLY A 163 -1.53 2.10 15.37
N MET A 164 -0.54 2.46 14.56
CA MET A 164 -0.53 2.19 13.12
C MET A 164 -0.50 0.70 12.83
N PHE A 165 0.39 -0.06 13.47
CA PHE A 165 0.42 -1.52 13.34
C PHE A 165 -0.92 -2.13 13.70
N LYS A 166 -1.47 -1.79 14.86
CA LYS A 166 -2.74 -2.36 15.32
C LYS A 166 -3.91 -1.95 14.43
N GLY A 167 -4.00 -0.68 14.06
CA GLY A 167 -5.12 -0.14 13.30
C GLY A 167 -5.12 -0.55 11.83
N CYS A 168 -3.98 -0.45 11.15
CA CYS A 168 -3.86 -0.78 9.72
C CYS A 168 -3.88 -2.28 9.44
N SER A 169 -3.62 -3.11 10.45
CA SER A 169 -3.67 -4.57 10.35
C SER A 169 -4.96 -5.18 10.90
N PHE A 170 -5.92 -4.38 11.40
CA PHE A 170 -7.12 -4.88 12.06
C PHE A 170 -6.80 -5.83 13.23
N GLU A 171 -5.86 -5.39 14.07
CA GLU A 171 -5.33 -6.14 15.22
C GLU A 171 -4.58 -7.44 14.88
N MET A 172 -4.23 -7.64 13.60
CA MET A 172 -3.40 -8.78 13.21
C MET A 172 -1.92 -8.55 13.53
N ALA A 173 -1.41 -7.32 13.43
CA ALA A 173 -0.05 -6.99 13.81
C ALA A 173 -0.02 -6.25 15.15
N GLU A 174 0.85 -6.72 16.04
CA GLU A 174 1.05 -6.14 17.36
C GLU A 174 2.53 -5.82 17.56
N LEU A 175 2.84 -4.52 17.56
CA LEU A 175 4.10 -3.94 18.01
C LEU A 175 3.78 -3.20 19.30
N SER A 176 4.07 -3.81 20.47
CA SER A 176 3.71 -3.23 21.77
C SER A 176 4.73 -3.59 22.85
N LYS A 177 4.74 -2.84 23.95
CA LYS A 177 5.51 -3.23 25.15
C LYS A 177 5.03 -4.55 25.74
N ALA A 178 3.72 -4.83 25.66
CA ALA A 178 3.14 -6.07 26.17
C ALA A 178 3.69 -7.29 25.42
N MET A 179 4.03 -7.14 24.13
CA MET A 179 4.71 -8.16 23.32
C MET A 179 6.23 -8.21 23.51
N GLY A 180 6.77 -7.49 24.50
CA GLY A 180 8.20 -7.45 24.80
C GLY A 180 8.97 -6.42 23.98
N GLY A 181 8.28 -5.47 23.34
CA GLY A 181 8.90 -4.28 22.77
C GLY A 181 9.65 -3.50 23.84
N HIS A 182 10.85 -3.03 23.52
CA HIS A 182 11.74 -2.37 24.48
C HIS A 182 12.40 -1.14 23.85
N LEU A 183 12.45 -0.04 24.62
CA LEU A 183 13.26 1.13 24.28
C LEU A 183 14.49 1.12 25.19
N LEU A 184 15.68 1.00 24.60
CA LEU A 184 16.93 1.09 25.33
C LEU A 184 17.18 2.54 25.73
N ARG A 185 16.91 2.87 27.01
CA ARG A 185 17.00 4.23 27.57
C ARG A 185 18.44 4.66 27.93
N VAL A 186 19.38 4.36 27.05
CA VAL A 186 20.77 4.84 27.13
C VAL A 186 21.24 5.17 25.71
N PRO A 187 21.92 6.32 25.49
CA PRO A 187 22.57 6.60 24.22
C PRO A 187 23.57 5.49 23.88
N VAL A 188 23.48 4.93 22.67
CA VAL A 188 24.44 3.94 22.18
C VAL A 188 25.56 4.66 21.42
N PRO A 189 26.77 4.76 21.97
CA PRO A 189 27.84 5.53 21.36
C PRO A 189 28.37 4.83 20.10
N VAL A 190 28.47 5.59 19.02
CA VAL A 190 29.10 5.16 17.77
C VAL A 190 30.25 6.14 17.45
N PRO A 191 31.52 5.69 17.45
CA PRO A 191 32.66 6.53 17.11
C PRO A 191 32.56 7.22 15.74
N CYS A 192 33.37 8.25 15.52
CA CYS A 192 33.40 8.92 14.22
C CYS A 192 33.98 8.10 13.08
N ALA A 193 34.90 7.22 13.41
CA ALA A 193 35.46 6.25 12.48
C ALA A 193 35.96 5.07 13.30
N GLY A 194 36.05 3.91 12.68
CA GLY A 194 36.50 2.71 13.35
C GLY A 194 36.38 1.49 12.48
N LYS A 195 36.30 0.34 13.13
CA LYS A 195 35.97 -0.94 12.50
C LYS A 195 34.76 -1.55 13.20
N THR A 196 33.90 -2.22 12.44
CA THR A 196 32.86 -3.09 12.98
C THR A 196 33.50 -4.30 13.69
N PRO A 197 32.74 -5.09 14.47
CA PRO A 197 33.23 -6.32 15.08
C PRO A 197 33.84 -7.30 14.07
N ASP A 198 33.32 -7.32 12.84
CA ASP A 198 33.80 -8.17 11.75
C ASP A 198 34.96 -7.54 10.96
N GLY A 199 35.42 -6.36 11.37
CA GLY A 199 36.61 -5.70 10.84
C GLY A 199 36.38 -4.74 9.66
N ALA A 200 35.13 -4.53 9.24
CA ALA A 200 34.80 -3.56 8.19
C ALA A 200 35.07 -2.13 8.67
N ALA A 201 35.85 -1.36 7.93
CA ALA A 201 36.14 0.03 8.28
C ALA A 201 34.94 0.92 7.95
N TYR A 202 34.68 1.93 8.78
CA TYR A 202 33.62 2.90 8.53
C TYR A 202 34.03 4.32 8.89
N ASN A 203 33.39 5.29 8.23
CA ASN A 203 33.53 6.71 8.49
C ASN A 203 32.15 7.36 8.61
N SER A 204 31.81 7.85 9.81
CA SER A 204 30.49 8.40 10.11
C SER A 204 30.14 9.68 9.35
N SER A 205 31.08 10.30 8.61
CA SER A 205 30.72 11.38 7.68
C SER A 205 29.99 10.90 6.42
N GLU A 206 30.01 9.59 6.15
CA GLU A 206 29.45 8.98 4.92
C GLU A 206 28.09 8.29 5.17
N CYS A 207 27.50 8.45 6.37
CA CYS A 207 26.31 7.71 6.80
C CYS A 207 26.40 6.17 6.61
N PRO A 208 27.42 5.49 7.18
CA PRO A 208 27.57 4.03 7.11
C PRO A 208 26.61 3.35 8.11
N PHE A 209 25.31 3.40 7.81
CA PHE A 209 24.25 3.02 8.75
C PHE A 209 24.27 1.53 9.13
N ASN A 210 24.69 0.66 8.21
CA ASN A 210 24.90 -0.76 8.49
C ASN A 210 25.98 -0.94 9.57
N GLU A 211 27.14 -0.33 9.36
CA GLU A 211 28.27 -0.41 10.28
C GLU A 211 27.96 0.24 11.63
N TRP A 212 27.18 1.34 11.64
CA TRP A 212 26.68 1.93 12.88
C TRP A 212 25.84 0.95 13.70
N SER A 213 24.94 0.19 13.05
CA SER A 213 24.13 -0.80 13.74
C SER A 213 24.94 -2.01 14.24
N ASP A 214 26.00 -2.42 13.53
CA ASP A 214 26.90 -3.48 14.00
C ASP A 214 27.70 -3.04 15.23
N VAL A 215 28.22 -1.82 15.21
CA VAL A 215 28.91 -1.21 16.35
C VAL A 215 27.95 -1.04 17.54
N ALA A 216 26.72 -0.61 17.29
CA ALA A 216 25.69 -0.47 18.31
C ALA A 216 25.36 -1.83 18.95
N ASN A 217 25.18 -2.88 18.14
CA ASN A 217 24.89 -4.23 18.62
C ASN A 217 26.03 -4.77 19.49
N ASP A 218 27.29 -4.58 19.08
CA ASP A 218 28.45 -4.96 19.88
C ASP A 218 28.54 -4.19 21.20
N TRP A 219 28.24 -2.88 21.17
CA TRP A 219 28.20 -2.07 22.37
C TRP A 219 27.14 -2.58 23.35
N VAL A 220 25.92 -2.86 22.88
CA VAL A 220 24.82 -3.39 23.70
C VAL A 220 25.20 -4.72 24.34
N ARG A 221 25.80 -5.65 23.57
CA ARG A 221 26.27 -6.95 24.10
C ARG A 221 27.32 -6.80 25.21
N LYS A 222 28.17 -5.78 25.14
CA LYS A 222 29.28 -5.58 26.09
C LYS A 222 28.90 -4.77 27.34
N HIS A 223 27.87 -3.93 27.25
CA HIS A 223 27.58 -2.93 28.29
C HIS A 223 26.19 -3.04 28.90
N THR A 224 25.36 -3.97 28.42
CA THR A 224 24.02 -4.21 28.95
C THR A 224 23.81 -5.71 29.19
N ASP A 225 22.74 -6.06 29.89
CA ASP A 225 22.26 -7.42 30.09
C ASP A 225 21.29 -7.89 28.98
N ILE A 226 21.10 -7.06 27.94
CA ILE A 226 20.20 -7.35 26.83
C ILE A 226 20.84 -8.40 25.91
N ASN A 227 20.25 -9.59 25.87
CA ASN A 227 20.54 -10.56 24.82
C ASN A 227 19.82 -10.20 23.51
N LEU A 228 20.53 -9.62 22.55
CA LEU A 228 19.97 -9.17 21.27
C LEU A 228 19.21 -10.25 20.49
N ASP A 229 19.49 -11.53 20.69
CA ASP A 229 18.79 -12.63 20.00
C ASP A 229 17.31 -12.74 20.43
N ASN A 230 16.95 -12.15 21.57
CA ASN A 230 15.57 -12.08 22.03
C ASN A 230 14.72 -11.01 21.31
N TRP A 231 15.33 -10.18 20.46
CA TRP A 231 14.68 -9.10 19.70
C TRP A 231 15.08 -9.18 18.23
N PRO A 232 14.33 -9.93 17.41
CA PRO A 232 14.63 -10.09 15.99
C PRO A 232 14.49 -8.76 15.23
N PHE A 233 13.59 -7.87 15.68
CA PHE A 233 13.42 -6.52 15.13
C PHE A 233 14.24 -5.50 15.92
N ARG A 234 15.10 -4.75 15.23
CA ARG A 234 15.99 -3.75 15.81
C ARG A 234 15.84 -2.45 15.05
N VAL A 235 15.45 -1.40 15.77
CA VAL A 235 15.22 -0.08 15.21
C VAL A 235 16.29 0.86 15.75
N TYR A 236 17.02 1.51 14.85
CA TYR A 236 18.10 2.43 15.17
C TYR A 236 17.68 3.85 14.80
N VAL A 237 17.45 4.70 15.80
CA VAL A 237 17.21 6.13 15.59
C VAL A 237 18.57 6.83 15.53
N VAL A 238 18.96 7.30 14.35
CA VAL A 238 20.25 7.97 14.14
C VAL A 238 20.20 9.43 14.61
N PRO A 239 21.32 10.12 14.85
CA PRO A 239 21.29 11.54 15.22
C PRO A 239 20.65 12.43 14.15
N LYS A 240 20.18 13.59 14.58
CA LYS A 240 19.67 14.65 13.70
C LYS A 240 20.75 15.20 12.76
N GLY A 241 20.32 15.70 11.60
CA GLY A 241 21.16 16.43 10.66
C GLY A 241 21.45 15.69 9.35
N GLU A 242 22.07 16.42 8.43
CA GLU A 242 22.13 16.09 7.00
C GLU A 242 23.12 14.99 6.61
N VAL A 243 23.72 14.25 7.56
CA VAL A 243 24.68 13.20 7.18
C VAL A 243 24.01 12.08 6.40
N CYS A 244 22.78 11.74 6.78
CA CYS A 244 21.99 10.74 6.10
C CYS A 244 20.92 11.45 5.26
N GLY A 245 21.00 11.34 3.93
CA GLY A 245 20.09 12.01 2.99
C GLY A 245 18.69 11.38 2.86
N TRP A 246 18.39 10.35 3.65
CA TRP A 246 17.16 9.58 3.63
C TRP A 246 16.30 9.84 4.88
N GLY A 247 14.99 9.59 4.79
CA GLY A 247 14.07 9.69 5.93
C GLY A 247 14.09 8.46 6.86
N GLY A 248 14.24 7.28 6.26
CA GLY A 248 14.52 6.03 6.93
C GLY A 248 15.17 5.03 5.97
N MET A 249 15.60 3.89 6.51
CA MET A 249 16.05 2.72 5.75
C MET A 249 15.55 1.46 6.45
N GLY A 250 15.29 0.39 5.70
CA GLY A 250 14.94 -0.91 6.26
C GLY A 250 15.39 -2.04 5.37
N TYR A 251 15.78 -3.17 5.97
CA TYR A 251 15.99 -4.39 5.18
C TYR A 251 14.68 -4.90 4.61
N VAL A 252 14.66 -5.14 3.30
CA VAL A 252 13.51 -5.75 2.60
C VAL A 252 13.56 -7.25 2.82
N GLY A 253 12.66 -7.73 3.67
CA GLY A 253 12.67 -9.08 4.18
C GLY A 253 13.81 -9.32 5.18
N CYS A 254 13.57 -10.25 6.11
CA CYS A 254 14.56 -10.69 7.07
C CYS A 254 14.08 -11.97 7.75
N TYR A 255 15.02 -12.72 8.31
CA TYR A 255 14.74 -13.95 9.05
C TYR A 255 15.10 -13.75 10.54
N ASP A 256 16.40 -13.58 10.82
CA ASP A 256 16.92 -13.56 12.21
C ASP A 256 17.48 -12.19 12.64
N ASP A 257 17.63 -11.25 11.71
CA ASP A 257 18.16 -9.90 11.96
C ASP A 257 17.41 -8.86 11.12
N CYS A 258 16.31 -8.36 11.66
CA CYS A 258 15.43 -7.40 11.02
C CYS A 258 15.81 -6.00 11.49
N ARG A 259 16.43 -5.22 10.60
CA ARG A 259 16.91 -3.88 10.93
C ARG A 259 16.13 -2.80 10.20
N ALA A 260 15.89 -1.71 10.92
CA ALA A 260 15.36 -0.47 10.41
C ALA A 260 16.11 0.71 11.03
N TRP A 261 16.34 1.77 10.26
CA TRP A 261 16.99 3.00 10.68
C TRP A 261 16.06 4.17 10.44
N ILE A 262 15.96 5.05 11.43
CA ILE A 262 15.09 6.22 11.38
C ILE A 262 15.96 7.45 11.46
N ASN A 263 15.81 8.36 10.50
CA ASN A 263 16.52 9.63 10.53
C ASN A 263 16.12 10.39 11.78
N GLY A 264 17.11 10.93 12.49
CA GLY A 264 16.86 11.67 13.72
C GLY A 264 15.97 12.89 13.55
N ASP A 265 15.86 13.46 12.35
CA ASP A 265 14.94 14.57 12.06
C ASP A 265 13.48 14.12 11.96
N LEU A 266 13.23 12.82 11.78
CA LEU A 266 11.90 12.19 11.72
C LEU A 266 11.65 11.25 12.92
N TRP A 267 12.41 11.40 14.01
CA TRP A 267 12.31 10.54 15.19
C TRP A 267 10.90 10.51 15.81
N ASP A 268 10.10 11.56 15.63
CA ASP A 268 8.73 11.69 16.13
C ASP A 268 7.66 11.51 15.05
N GLU A 269 8.02 10.92 13.90
CA GLU A 269 7.11 10.62 12.79
C GLU A 269 6.79 9.12 12.72
N PRO A 270 5.68 8.64 13.32
CA PRO A 270 5.30 7.23 13.35
C PRO A 270 5.24 6.56 11.97
N THR A 271 4.86 7.31 10.93
CA THR A 271 4.78 6.81 9.55
C THR A 271 6.13 6.31 9.07
N THR A 272 7.24 6.99 9.42
CA THR A 272 8.59 6.58 9.04
C THR A 272 8.93 5.23 9.67
N TYR A 273 8.67 5.06 10.97
CA TYR A 273 8.85 3.75 11.63
C TYR A 273 8.00 2.67 10.98
N PHE A 274 6.72 2.96 10.73
CA PHE A 274 5.81 2.00 10.12
C PHE A 274 6.27 1.61 8.71
N HIS A 275 6.80 2.55 7.92
CA HIS A 275 7.40 2.29 6.60
C HIS A 275 8.63 1.39 6.71
N GLU A 276 9.63 1.79 7.51
CA GLU A 276 10.91 1.07 7.56
C GLU A 276 10.79 -0.32 8.19
N ILE A 277 9.97 -0.47 9.25
CA ILE A 277 9.68 -1.78 9.83
C ILE A 277 8.90 -2.64 8.83
N SER A 278 8.06 -2.04 7.98
CA SER A 278 7.30 -2.80 6.98
C SER A 278 8.16 -3.38 5.87
N HIS A 279 9.32 -2.80 5.56
CA HIS A 279 10.31 -3.46 4.71
C HIS A 279 10.73 -4.82 5.27
N ASN A 280 10.88 -4.94 6.59
CA ASN A 280 11.23 -6.22 7.24
C ASN A 280 10.16 -7.31 7.01
N PHE A 281 8.96 -6.95 6.53
CA PHE A 281 7.90 -7.87 6.14
C PHE A 281 7.80 -8.11 4.63
N PHE A 282 8.92 -7.93 3.93
CA PHE A 282 9.05 -8.19 2.49
C PHE A 282 8.21 -7.24 1.62
N LEU A 283 7.89 -6.05 2.14
CA LEU A 283 7.20 -5.02 1.37
C LEU A 283 8.22 -4.14 0.64
N ASN A 284 8.01 -3.97 -0.66
CA ASN A 284 8.76 -3.02 -1.47
C ASN A 284 8.03 -1.67 -1.51
N HIS A 285 8.64 -0.68 -2.15
CA HIS A 285 8.00 0.63 -2.27
C HIS A 285 6.70 0.58 -3.09
N ALA A 286 5.85 1.57 -2.83
CA ALA A 286 4.70 1.90 -3.65
C ALA A 286 5.02 3.16 -4.47
N GLY A 287 4.72 3.12 -5.77
CA GLY A 287 4.97 4.24 -6.67
C GLY A 287 3.88 4.37 -7.72
N ARG A 288 4.24 4.99 -8.84
CA ARG A 288 3.41 5.06 -10.04
C ARG A 288 4.15 4.37 -11.18
N TRP A 289 3.45 3.97 -12.23
CA TRP A 289 4.11 3.37 -13.38
C TRP A 289 5.29 4.23 -13.88
N GLY A 290 6.44 3.59 -14.08
CA GLY A 290 7.68 4.25 -14.50
C GLY A 290 8.46 4.90 -13.35
N ASN A 291 7.93 4.89 -12.13
CA ASN A 291 8.63 5.30 -10.92
C ASN A 291 8.40 4.25 -9.81
N ASN A 292 9.44 3.47 -9.54
CA ASN A 292 9.39 2.35 -8.60
C ASN A 292 9.38 2.79 -7.12
N GLY A 293 9.30 4.08 -6.79
CA GLY A 293 9.16 4.50 -5.40
C GLY A 293 8.54 5.87 -5.21
N TYR A 294 7.86 6.02 -4.08
CA TYR A 294 7.46 7.31 -3.51
C TYR A 294 6.47 8.17 -4.31
N ASP A 295 5.89 7.65 -5.39
CA ASP A 295 4.83 8.32 -6.19
C ASP A 295 3.40 7.83 -5.88
N ASP A 296 3.25 6.91 -4.92
CA ASP A 296 1.94 6.55 -4.35
C ASP A 296 1.74 7.27 -3.02
N MET A 297 0.94 8.34 -2.99
CA MET A 297 0.61 9.01 -1.72
C MET A 297 -0.59 8.39 -0.99
N SER A 298 -1.08 7.24 -1.45
CA SER A 298 -2.13 6.50 -0.76
C SER A 298 -1.58 5.35 0.08
N GLY A 299 -0.40 4.79 -0.21
CA GLY A 299 0.20 3.71 0.57
C GLY A 299 1.24 4.17 1.57
N ALA A 300 1.34 3.52 2.74
CA ALA A 300 2.43 3.77 3.68
C ALA A 300 3.82 3.47 3.10
N MET A 301 3.92 2.53 2.15
CA MET A 301 5.16 2.22 1.42
C MET A 301 5.46 3.17 0.27
N GLY A 302 4.61 4.17 0.04
CA GLY A 302 4.85 5.20 -0.97
C GLY A 302 5.46 6.45 -0.35
N TYR A 303 5.00 7.64 -0.76
CA TYR A 303 5.59 8.88 -0.25
C TYR A 303 5.41 9.01 1.27
N CYS A 304 6.45 9.46 1.99
CA CYS A 304 6.30 9.93 3.38
C CYS A 304 5.39 11.19 3.41
N CYS A 305 5.01 11.80 4.51
CA CYS A 305 5.18 11.48 5.92
C CYS A 305 3.79 11.42 6.57
N ASP A 306 2.72 11.48 5.77
CA ASP A 306 1.34 11.46 6.25
C ASP A 306 0.99 10.07 6.79
N VAL A 307 0.21 10.05 7.88
CA VAL A 307 -0.32 8.80 8.43
C VAL A 307 -1.37 8.21 7.49
N ARG A 308 -1.02 7.06 6.91
CA ARG A 308 -1.83 6.25 6.01
C ARG A 308 -1.52 4.77 6.22
N CYS A 309 -2.49 3.91 5.95
CA CYS A 309 -2.27 2.47 5.92
C CYS A 309 -1.65 2.02 4.59
N HIS A 310 -1.19 0.77 4.54
CA HIS A 310 -0.76 0.14 3.29
C HIS A 310 -1.88 0.13 2.25
N ASN A 311 -1.51 0.20 0.98
CA ASN A 311 -2.44 -0.01 -0.12
C ASN A 311 -2.90 -1.49 -0.18
N ALA A 312 -3.91 -1.78 -1.01
CA ALA A 312 -4.49 -3.13 -1.12
C ALA A 312 -3.46 -4.24 -1.42
N PRO A 313 -2.55 -4.11 -2.41
CA PRO A 313 -1.59 -5.17 -2.70
C PRO A 313 -0.69 -5.50 -1.50
N HIS A 314 -0.10 -4.49 -0.84
CA HIS A 314 0.75 -4.71 0.34
C HIS A 314 -0.04 -5.31 1.52
N SER A 315 -1.24 -4.79 1.79
CA SER A 315 -2.11 -5.36 2.85
C SER A 315 -2.51 -6.80 2.54
N HIS A 316 -2.71 -7.14 1.27
CA HIS A 316 -2.98 -8.52 0.81
C HIS A 316 -1.77 -9.43 0.99
N GLN A 317 -0.59 -8.93 0.63
CA GLN A 317 0.70 -9.62 0.78
C GLN A 317 0.90 -10.07 2.23
N LEU A 318 0.76 -9.13 3.18
CA LEU A 318 0.86 -9.36 4.63
C LEU A 318 -0.29 -10.18 5.21
N GLY A 319 -1.33 -10.45 4.44
CA GLY A 319 -2.51 -11.13 4.95
C GLY A 319 -3.45 -10.24 5.78
N TRP A 320 -3.21 -8.93 5.83
CA TRP A 320 -3.96 -7.97 6.65
C TRP A 320 -5.29 -7.52 6.04
N ALA A 321 -5.38 -7.51 4.72
CA ALA A 321 -6.64 -7.25 4.03
C ALA A 321 -6.86 -8.30 2.93
N GLY A 322 -8.11 -8.67 2.67
CA GLY A 322 -8.48 -9.64 1.64
C GLY A 322 -9.50 -9.09 0.64
N PRO A 323 -9.65 -9.74 -0.52
CA PRO A 323 -10.64 -9.34 -1.49
C PRO A 323 -12.07 -9.65 -1.00
N ILE A 324 -13.03 -8.80 -1.35
CA ILE A 324 -14.45 -9.15 -1.33
C ILE A 324 -14.78 -10.10 -2.49
N ARG A 325 -14.03 -9.99 -3.60
CA ARG A 325 -14.12 -10.84 -4.79
C ARG A 325 -12.79 -10.89 -5.54
N THR A 326 -12.43 -12.06 -6.05
CA THR A 326 -11.37 -12.23 -7.05
C THR A 326 -11.97 -12.55 -8.42
N LEU A 327 -11.56 -11.82 -9.45
CA LEU A 327 -12.05 -11.94 -10.83
C LEU A 327 -10.96 -12.46 -11.77
N HIS A 328 -11.33 -13.38 -12.65
CA HIS A 328 -10.49 -14.01 -13.67
C HIS A 328 -11.37 -14.64 -14.77
N SER A 329 -10.77 -15.12 -15.86
CA SER A 329 -11.52 -15.57 -17.05
C SER A 329 -12.56 -16.66 -16.78
N ASP A 330 -12.35 -17.56 -15.81
CA ASP A 330 -13.31 -18.63 -15.51
C ASP A 330 -14.60 -18.14 -14.83
N ASN A 331 -14.57 -16.95 -14.21
CA ASN A 331 -15.68 -16.48 -13.36
C ASN A 331 -16.20 -15.09 -13.72
N TRP A 332 -15.64 -14.49 -14.77
CA TRP A 332 -15.99 -13.17 -15.24
C TRP A 332 -15.74 -13.10 -16.74
N PRO A 333 -16.78 -13.28 -17.58
CA PRO A 333 -16.67 -13.16 -19.02
C PRO A 333 -16.55 -11.69 -19.47
N ALA A 334 -16.06 -11.51 -20.69
CA ALA A 334 -15.93 -10.19 -21.32
C ALA A 334 -17.30 -9.53 -21.49
N GLY A 335 -17.29 -8.21 -21.47
CA GLY A 335 -18.47 -7.36 -21.64
C GLY A 335 -19.54 -7.45 -20.54
N GLN A 336 -19.30 -8.24 -19.49
CA GLN A 336 -20.21 -8.31 -18.36
C GLN A 336 -19.86 -7.29 -17.27
N TRP A 337 -20.77 -6.35 -17.02
CA TRP A 337 -20.73 -5.47 -15.85
C TRP A 337 -21.09 -6.22 -14.57
N ASN A 338 -20.18 -6.17 -13.60
CA ASN A 338 -20.41 -6.62 -12.24
C ASN A 338 -20.34 -5.45 -11.25
N GLN A 339 -21.34 -5.34 -10.38
CA GLN A 339 -21.42 -4.29 -9.38
C GLN A 339 -20.94 -4.78 -8.01
N TYR A 340 -20.19 -3.93 -7.31
CA TYR A 340 -19.68 -4.20 -5.97
C TYR A 340 -19.87 -2.98 -5.06
N ALA A 341 -20.10 -3.24 -3.77
CA ALA A 341 -19.92 -2.25 -2.73
C ALA A 341 -18.55 -2.48 -2.08
N LEU A 342 -17.60 -1.57 -2.28
CA LEU A 342 -16.27 -1.60 -1.67
C LEU A 342 -16.32 -0.91 -0.31
N PRO A 343 -16.15 -1.62 0.82
CA PRO A 343 -15.97 -0.96 2.11
C PRO A 343 -14.73 -0.06 2.11
N ALA A 344 -14.75 0.99 2.92
CA ALA A 344 -13.58 1.84 3.13
C ALA A 344 -12.44 1.00 3.75
N ALA A 345 -11.24 1.11 3.15
CA ALA A 345 -10.10 0.27 3.51
C ALA A 345 -9.74 0.31 4.99
N ALA A 346 -9.82 1.47 5.64
CA ALA A 346 -9.48 1.60 7.04
C ALA A 346 -10.51 0.98 8.02
N ARG A 347 -11.66 0.48 7.53
CA ARG A 347 -12.74 -0.05 8.40
C ARG A 347 -12.88 -1.55 8.35
N GLU A 348 -12.80 -2.13 7.17
CA GLU A 348 -13.08 -3.54 6.96
C GLU A 348 -11.84 -4.25 6.45
N PRO A 349 -11.52 -5.43 6.97
CA PRO A 349 -10.37 -6.19 6.52
C PRO A 349 -10.66 -6.91 5.18
N ARG A 350 -11.92 -6.91 4.71
CA ARG A 350 -12.29 -7.26 3.31
C ARG A 350 -12.78 -6.03 2.56
N ASN A 351 -11.91 -5.38 1.80
CA ASN A 351 -12.17 -4.02 1.31
C ASN A 351 -11.81 -3.72 -0.16
N PHE A 352 -11.41 -4.72 -0.93
CA PHE A 352 -11.05 -4.52 -2.34
C PHE A 352 -11.58 -5.63 -3.25
N VAL A 353 -11.73 -5.34 -4.53
CA VAL A 353 -11.85 -6.37 -5.58
C VAL A 353 -10.48 -6.60 -6.18
N ARG A 354 -10.11 -7.86 -6.36
CA ARG A 354 -8.87 -8.25 -7.00
C ARG A 354 -9.17 -8.79 -8.40
N VAL A 355 -8.41 -8.37 -9.39
CA VAL A 355 -8.56 -8.81 -10.78
C VAL A 355 -7.26 -9.44 -11.24
N TRP A 356 -7.34 -10.65 -11.78
CA TRP A 356 -6.25 -11.31 -12.48
C TRP A 356 -6.64 -11.49 -13.94
N PRO A 357 -6.12 -10.63 -14.84
CA PRO A 357 -6.48 -10.64 -16.26
C PRO A 357 -5.74 -11.76 -17.01
N ASP A 358 -6.01 -13.01 -16.64
CA ASP A 358 -5.42 -14.21 -17.24
C ASP A 358 -5.89 -14.49 -18.68
N TRP A 359 -6.93 -13.80 -19.13
CA TRP A 359 -7.36 -13.72 -20.54
C TRP A 359 -6.38 -12.95 -21.44
N SER A 360 -5.46 -12.18 -20.87
CA SER A 360 -4.45 -11.40 -21.61
C SER A 360 -3.05 -11.85 -21.26
N LYS A 361 -2.22 -12.23 -22.25
CA LYS A 361 -0.82 -12.61 -22.01
C LYS A 361 -0.01 -11.48 -21.34
N ARG A 362 -0.29 -10.22 -21.70
CA ARG A 362 0.36 -9.04 -21.11
C ARG A 362 -0.22 -8.75 -19.73
N GLY A 363 -1.54 -8.77 -19.61
CA GLY A 363 -2.25 -8.52 -18.36
C GLY A 363 -1.89 -9.53 -17.27
N ALA A 364 -1.80 -10.82 -17.62
CA ALA A 364 -1.60 -11.93 -16.68
C ALA A 364 -0.33 -11.82 -15.82
N LYS A 365 0.63 -10.99 -16.24
CA LYS A 365 1.85 -10.65 -15.50
C LYS A 365 1.61 -9.76 -14.28
N ASN A 366 0.42 -9.20 -14.14
CA ASN A 366 0.07 -8.30 -13.05
C ASN A 366 -1.26 -8.71 -12.42
N LYS A 367 -1.42 -8.40 -11.14
CA LYS A 367 -2.71 -8.39 -10.45
C LYS A 367 -3.13 -6.94 -10.29
N LEU A 368 -4.42 -6.68 -10.48
CA LEU A 368 -5.04 -5.38 -10.26
C LEU A 368 -5.88 -5.42 -8.98
N TYR A 369 -5.88 -4.32 -8.24
CA TYR A 369 -6.60 -4.19 -6.97
C TYR A 369 -7.43 -2.91 -6.99
N VAL A 370 -8.73 -3.04 -6.80
CA VAL A 370 -9.69 -1.92 -6.78
C VAL A 370 -10.17 -1.72 -5.35
N GLN A 371 -9.76 -0.63 -4.70
CA GLN A 371 -9.94 -0.39 -3.26
C GLN A 371 -10.49 1.00 -2.99
N TYR A 372 -11.46 1.13 -2.09
CA TYR A 372 -11.95 2.44 -1.67
C TYR A 372 -11.11 3.02 -0.52
N ARG A 373 -10.48 4.18 -0.74
CA ARG A 373 -9.67 4.89 0.27
C ARG A 373 -10.38 6.17 0.71
N ARG A 374 -10.54 6.34 2.02
CA ARG A 374 -11.27 7.46 2.65
C ARG A 374 -10.43 8.03 3.79
N LYS A 375 -10.51 9.36 3.97
CA LYS A 375 -9.84 10.08 5.06
C LYS A 375 -10.44 9.82 6.45
N ILE A 376 -10.26 8.61 6.97
CA ILE A 376 -10.75 8.17 8.29
C ILE A 376 -9.71 7.32 9.00
N LEU A 377 -9.77 7.29 10.34
CA LEU A 377 -8.89 6.45 11.17
C LEU A 377 -7.40 6.69 10.81
N TYR A 378 -6.65 5.63 10.51
CA TYR A 378 -5.24 5.71 10.12
C TYR A 378 -5.01 6.09 8.66
N ASP A 379 -6.06 6.43 7.90
CA ASP A 379 -6.00 7.03 6.56
C ASP A 379 -6.38 8.53 6.58
N ARG A 380 -6.55 9.13 7.76
CA ARG A 380 -7.06 10.51 7.89
C ARG A 380 -6.20 11.58 7.22
N GLU A 381 -4.91 11.31 7.02
CA GLU A 381 -3.96 12.25 6.42
C GLU A 381 -3.75 12.01 4.92
N LEU A 382 -4.54 11.10 4.29
CA LEU A 382 -4.51 10.96 2.84
C LEU A 382 -4.67 12.34 2.16
N PRO A 383 -3.84 12.66 1.16
CA PRO A 383 -3.88 13.95 0.49
C PRO A 383 -5.28 14.29 -0.06
N PRO A 384 -5.66 15.58 -0.15
CA PRO A 384 -6.99 15.96 -0.61
C PRO A 384 -7.35 15.35 -1.98
N SER A 385 -8.65 15.15 -2.24
CA SER A 385 -9.12 14.50 -3.47
C SER A 385 -8.58 15.11 -4.76
N LYS A 386 -8.27 16.43 -4.79
CA LYS A 386 -7.67 17.10 -5.96
C LYS A 386 -6.31 16.53 -6.37
N SER A 387 -5.58 15.90 -5.44
CA SER A 387 -4.31 15.22 -5.70
C SER A 387 -4.47 13.78 -6.18
N GLY A 388 -5.69 13.24 -6.18
CA GLY A 388 -5.96 11.88 -6.66
C GLY A 388 -5.92 10.77 -5.60
N PHE A 389 -5.59 11.06 -4.33
CA PHE A 389 -5.30 10.02 -3.32
C PHE A 389 -6.29 9.90 -2.13
N GLY A 390 -6.98 10.97 -1.75
CA GLY A 390 -8.01 10.90 -0.70
C GLY A 390 -9.40 10.77 -1.31
N ASP A 391 -10.27 10.01 -0.64
CA ASP A 391 -11.71 9.97 -0.92
C ASP A 391 -12.06 9.47 -2.32
N ARG A 392 -11.39 8.41 -2.77
CA ARG A 392 -11.47 7.87 -4.13
C ARG A 392 -11.42 6.35 -4.14
N VAL A 393 -11.88 5.77 -5.24
CA VAL A 393 -11.57 4.37 -5.57
C VAL A 393 -10.22 4.34 -6.24
N MET A 394 -9.27 3.66 -5.62
CA MET A 394 -7.93 3.47 -6.12
C MET A 394 -7.85 2.19 -6.93
N VAL A 395 -7.09 2.26 -8.02
CA VAL A 395 -6.63 1.09 -8.74
C VAL A 395 -5.14 0.98 -8.57
N TYR A 396 -4.69 -0.18 -8.10
CA TYR A 396 -3.27 -0.53 -7.98
C TYR A 396 -2.95 -1.73 -8.86
N SER A 397 -1.70 -1.84 -9.30
CA SER A 397 -1.14 -3.06 -9.86
C SER A 397 0.07 -3.55 -9.06
N ALA A 398 0.32 -4.86 -9.14
CA ALA A 398 1.51 -5.52 -8.61
C ALA A 398 1.87 -6.70 -9.52
N ALA A 399 3.17 -7.01 -9.65
CA ALA A 399 3.60 -8.17 -10.42
C ALA A 399 2.98 -9.46 -9.86
N ALA A 400 2.56 -10.36 -10.76
CA ALA A 400 1.84 -11.56 -10.38
C ALA A 400 2.76 -12.69 -9.89
N ASP A 401 4.03 -12.66 -10.27
CA ASP A 401 5.06 -13.68 -10.07
C ASP A 401 6.21 -13.21 -9.17
N ASP A 402 6.14 -11.99 -8.65
CA ASP A 402 7.12 -11.44 -7.73
C ASP A 402 6.62 -11.60 -6.28
N PRO A 403 7.37 -12.30 -5.40
CA PRO A 403 7.03 -12.44 -3.99
C PRO A 403 7.20 -11.13 -3.19
N MET A 404 7.93 -10.15 -3.72
CA MET A 404 8.20 -8.84 -3.11
C MET A 404 7.90 -7.72 -4.12
N PRO A 405 6.67 -7.65 -4.67
CA PRO A 405 6.42 -6.74 -5.78
C PRO A 405 6.50 -5.29 -5.33
N PHE A 406 7.15 -4.45 -6.13
CA PHE A 406 6.80 -3.04 -6.13
C PHE A 406 5.33 -2.89 -6.51
N THR A 407 4.63 -1.98 -5.84
CA THR A 407 3.23 -1.70 -6.15
C THR A 407 3.12 -0.39 -6.93
N SER A 408 2.19 -0.36 -7.87
CA SER A 408 1.99 0.79 -8.73
C SER A 408 0.56 1.32 -8.58
N TRP A 409 0.43 2.60 -8.28
CA TRP A 409 -0.83 3.32 -8.38
C TRP A 409 -1.15 3.62 -9.85
N GLU A 410 -2.31 3.15 -10.30
CA GLU A 410 -2.77 3.31 -11.67
C GLU A 410 -3.73 4.49 -11.83
N ALA A 411 -4.68 4.63 -10.90
CA ALA A 411 -5.73 5.63 -10.98
C ALA A 411 -6.39 5.88 -9.61
N GLY A 412 -6.92 7.09 -9.45
CA GLY A 412 -7.84 7.47 -8.38
C GLY A 412 -9.14 8.02 -8.96
N ILE A 413 -10.22 7.25 -8.88
CA ILE A 413 -11.48 7.49 -9.57
C ILE A 413 -12.49 8.15 -8.62
N ASP A 414 -13.07 9.27 -9.05
CA ASP A 414 -14.10 10.00 -8.30
C ASP A 414 -15.51 9.46 -8.56
N GLU A 415 -16.48 9.88 -7.76
CA GLU A 415 -17.90 9.60 -8.01
C GLU A 415 -18.33 10.11 -9.40
N GLY A 416 -19.04 9.28 -10.16
CA GLY A 416 -19.50 9.57 -11.51
C GLY A 416 -18.41 9.44 -12.58
N GLN A 417 -17.17 9.08 -12.21
CA GLN A 417 -16.08 8.89 -13.16
C GLN A 417 -15.87 7.41 -13.51
N GLN A 418 -15.15 7.19 -14.61
CA GLN A 418 -14.65 5.89 -15.00
C GLN A 418 -13.17 5.96 -15.40
N TRP A 419 -12.49 4.84 -15.28
CA TRP A 419 -11.13 4.64 -15.74
C TRP A 419 -11.04 3.37 -16.57
N ARG A 420 -10.36 3.46 -17.72
CA ARG A 420 -10.10 2.34 -18.62
C ARG A 420 -8.61 2.02 -18.60
N GLU A 421 -8.30 0.77 -18.35
CA GLU A 421 -6.95 0.22 -18.33
C GLU A 421 -6.52 -0.13 -19.76
N THR A 422 -5.44 0.49 -20.23
CA THR A 422 -4.87 0.27 -21.57
C THR A 422 -3.38 -0.11 -21.54
N ARG A 423 -2.71 0.09 -20.42
CA ARG A 423 -1.26 0.00 -20.23
C ARG A 423 -0.77 -1.43 -20.00
N LEU A 424 -1.47 -2.20 -19.18
CA LEU A 424 -1.22 -3.60 -18.88
C LEU A 424 -1.88 -4.51 -19.92
N GLY A 425 -2.79 -3.97 -20.72
CA GLY A 425 -3.59 -4.75 -21.67
C GLY A 425 -4.53 -5.71 -20.94
N SER A 426 -4.98 -5.33 -19.74
CA SER A 426 -5.97 -6.10 -18.97
C SER A 426 -7.38 -5.94 -19.52
N GLY A 427 -7.65 -4.84 -20.23
CA GLY A 427 -8.99 -4.50 -20.67
C GLY A 427 -9.93 -4.14 -19.52
N LEU A 428 -9.44 -3.83 -18.32
CA LEU A 428 -10.30 -3.50 -17.19
C LEU A 428 -10.91 -2.09 -17.35
N VAL A 429 -12.22 -1.97 -17.16
CA VAL A 429 -12.92 -0.70 -16.94
C VAL A 429 -13.48 -0.69 -15.52
N VAL A 430 -13.23 0.40 -14.79
CA VAL A 430 -13.76 0.64 -13.45
C VAL A 430 -14.59 1.92 -13.48
N ARG A 431 -15.87 1.81 -13.14
CA ARG A 431 -16.80 2.93 -12.99
C ARG A 431 -17.18 3.08 -11.52
N VAL A 432 -17.16 4.31 -11.01
CA VAL A 432 -17.58 4.62 -9.64
C VAL A 432 -18.93 5.31 -9.70
N SER A 433 -19.98 4.57 -9.37
CA SER A 433 -21.33 5.10 -9.45
C SER A 433 -21.62 6.06 -8.30
N LYS A 434 -21.17 5.73 -7.08
CA LYS A 434 -21.54 6.48 -5.87
C LYS A 434 -20.64 6.22 -4.67
N PHE A 435 -20.39 7.24 -3.85
CA PHE A 435 -19.86 7.11 -2.49
C PHE A 435 -20.97 7.14 -1.45
N ARG A 436 -20.95 6.15 -0.55
CA ARG A 436 -21.85 6.04 0.60
C ARG A 436 -21.15 6.58 1.85
N GLY A 437 -20.84 7.88 1.82
CA GLY A 437 -20.16 8.59 2.91
C GLY A 437 -18.82 7.96 3.28
N ASN A 438 -18.60 7.72 4.58
CA ASN A 438 -17.35 7.14 5.10
C ASN A 438 -17.37 5.61 5.22
N VAL A 439 -18.32 4.93 4.56
CA VAL A 439 -18.58 3.50 4.75
C VAL A 439 -18.16 2.69 3.54
N SER A 440 -18.63 3.05 2.34
CA SER A 440 -18.36 2.27 1.14
C SER A 440 -18.47 3.10 -0.15
N ALA A 441 -17.98 2.53 -1.26
CA ALA A 441 -18.17 3.01 -2.62
C ALA A 441 -18.88 1.95 -3.47
N GLU A 442 -19.85 2.36 -4.28
CA GLU A 442 -20.48 1.53 -5.30
C GLU A 442 -19.68 1.64 -6.59
N VAL A 443 -19.15 0.50 -7.04
CA VAL A 443 -18.35 0.39 -8.26
C VAL A 443 -18.95 -0.62 -9.20
N GLN A 444 -18.77 -0.39 -10.50
CA GLN A 444 -19.06 -1.34 -11.55
C GLN A 444 -17.75 -1.65 -12.28
N LEU A 445 -17.48 -2.92 -12.50
CA LEU A 445 -16.31 -3.38 -13.23
C LEU A 445 -16.78 -4.13 -14.47
N CYS A 446 -16.11 -3.90 -15.60
CA CYS A 446 -16.25 -4.65 -16.84
C CYS A 446 -14.86 -4.94 -17.40
N HIS A 447 -14.69 -6.02 -18.16
CA HIS A 447 -13.48 -6.18 -18.97
C HIS A 447 -13.82 -6.33 -20.44
N TRP A 448 -13.21 -5.50 -21.27
CA TRP A 448 -13.51 -5.42 -22.69
C TRP A 448 -12.61 -6.36 -23.48
N ASN A 449 -13.14 -6.87 -24.59
CA ASN A 449 -12.43 -7.66 -25.58
C ASN A 449 -12.45 -7.02 -26.98
N GLU A 450 -13.23 -5.94 -27.17
CA GLU A 450 -13.34 -5.19 -28.42
C GLU A 450 -13.14 -3.67 -28.17
N GLU A 451 -12.36 -2.97 -29.00
CA GLU A 451 -12.16 -1.52 -28.83
C GLU A 451 -13.42 -0.69 -29.11
N ARG A 452 -14.31 -1.28 -29.91
CA ARG A 452 -15.61 -0.80 -30.35
C ARG A 452 -16.48 -2.02 -30.52
N GLU A 453 -17.74 -1.92 -30.14
CA GLU A 453 -18.65 -3.07 -30.19
C GLU A 453 -18.88 -3.53 -31.64
N ALA A 454 -18.47 -4.78 -31.93
CA ALA A 454 -18.66 -5.45 -33.21
C ALA A 454 -19.64 -6.62 -33.09
N SER A 455 -19.76 -7.19 -31.89
CA SER A 455 -20.61 -8.35 -31.59
C SER A 455 -22.03 -7.93 -31.17
N CYS A 456 -22.74 -7.25 -32.07
CA CYS A 456 -24.00 -6.52 -31.82
C CYS A 456 -25.30 -7.35 -31.66
N GLY A 457 -25.24 -8.48 -30.95
CA GLY A 457 -26.43 -9.28 -30.66
C GLY A 457 -26.21 -10.41 -29.67
N ASP A 458 -25.18 -10.31 -28.83
CA ASP A 458 -24.86 -11.32 -27.82
C ASP A 458 -25.31 -10.92 -26.40
N GLY A 459 -25.84 -9.71 -26.23
CA GLY A 459 -26.33 -9.21 -24.95
C GLY A 459 -25.23 -8.66 -24.04
N LEU A 460 -24.01 -8.45 -24.56
CA LEU A 460 -22.84 -8.05 -23.78
C LEU A 460 -22.29 -6.72 -24.27
N ASP A 461 -21.82 -5.89 -23.32
CA ASP A 461 -21.14 -4.62 -23.60
C ASP A 461 -19.65 -4.91 -23.88
N ASN A 462 -19.35 -5.45 -25.06
CA ASN A 462 -18.04 -6.02 -25.37
C ASN A 462 -16.89 -5.00 -25.37
N ASP A 463 -17.21 -3.71 -25.47
CA ASP A 463 -16.25 -2.65 -25.33
C ASP A 463 -16.23 -2.00 -23.94
N CYS A 464 -17.21 -2.25 -23.07
CA CYS A 464 -17.38 -1.70 -21.73
C CYS A 464 -17.62 -0.17 -21.69
N ASP A 465 -18.38 0.41 -22.60
CA ASP A 465 -18.75 1.83 -22.58
C ASP A 465 -20.02 2.13 -21.76
N GLY A 466 -20.82 1.10 -21.45
CA GLY A 466 -22.07 1.15 -20.71
C GLY A 466 -23.33 0.89 -21.54
N LEU A 467 -23.21 0.64 -22.84
CA LEU A 467 -24.29 0.26 -23.75
C LEU A 467 -24.01 -1.14 -24.31
N ALA A 468 -25.03 -1.82 -24.84
CA ALA A 468 -24.87 -3.18 -25.36
C ALA A 468 -25.73 -3.36 -26.62
N ASP A 469 -25.21 -4.14 -27.57
CA ASP A 469 -25.85 -4.50 -28.82
C ASP A 469 -26.48 -3.29 -29.53
N GLY A 470 -27.77 -3.36 -29.89
CA GLY A 470 -28.48 -2.31 -30.63
C GLY A 470 -28.68 -1.00 -29.86
N ASP A 471 -28.43 -0.98 -28.55
CA ASP A 471 -28.38 0.27 -27.78
C ASP A 471 -27.00 0.96 -27.91
N ASP A 472 -25.98 0.23 -28.36
CA ASP A 472 -24.63 0.73 -28.59
C ASP A 472 -24.51 1.47 -29.95
N PRO A 473 -23.99 2.71 -29.99
CA PRO A 473 -23.76 3.46 -31.22
C PRO A 473 -22.80 2.80 -32.22
N ASP A 474 -21.84 1.99 -31.77
CA ASP A 474 -20.91 1.24 -32.62
C ASP A 474 -21.62 0.12 -33.38
N CYS A 475 -22.75 -0.34 -32.86
CA CYS A 475 -23.63 -1.32 -33.48
C CYS A 475 -24.66 -0.75 -34.46
N ALA A 476 -24.78 0.59 -34.53
CA ALA A 476 -25.57 1.21 -35.58
C ALA A 476 -24.99 0.79 -36.95
N PRO A 477 -25.80 0.27 -37.88
CA PRO A 477 -25.31 -0.05 -39.21
C PRO A 477 -24.71 1.23 -39.76
N GLN A 478 -23.39 1.25 -40.01
CA GLN A 478 -22.71 2.40 -40.61
C GLN A 478 -23.45 2.70 -41.89
N SER A 479 -24.40 3.64 -41.83
CA SER A 479 -25.34 3.91 -42.89
C SER A 479 -24.47 4.37 -44.04
N GLY A 480 -24.25 3.47 -44.99
CA GLY A 480 -23.19 3.60 -45.96
C GLY A 480 -23.29 4.98 -46.58
N GLY A 481 -22.30 5.82 -46.26
CA GLY A 481 -21.98 7.02 -47.02
C GLY A 481 -21.49 6.57 -48.40
N GLY A 482 -22.38 5.96 -49.17
CA GLY A 482 -22.22 5.63 -50.56
C GLY A 482 -22.21 6.94 -51.33
N GLY A 483 -21.05 7.59 -51.35
CA GLY A 483 -20.68 8.57 -52.35
C GLY A 483 -20.57 7.90 -53.71
N GLY A 484 -21.71 7.48 -54.28
CA GLY A 484 -21.87 7.15 -55.68
C GLY A 484 -22.12 8.43 -56.48
N GLY A 485 -21.10 9.29 -56.56
CA GLY A 485 -21.12 10.50 -57.38
C GLY A 485 -20.45 10.26 -58.74
N SER A 486 -21.20 9.79 -59.74
CA SER A 486 -20.83 9.96 -61.15
C SER A 486 -22.06 10.09 -62.06
N GLY A 487 -22.38 11.32 -62.46
CA GLY A 487 -22.89 11.67 -63.81
C GLY A 487 -24.40 11.61 -64.08
N GLY A 488 -24.97 12.75 -64.49
CA GLY A 488 -26.12 12.81 -65.42
C GLY A 488 -27.33 13.64 -64.99
N ALA A 489 -27.52 14.82 -65.60
CA ALA A 489 -28.59 15.82 -65.43
C ALA A 489 -29.89 15.47 -66.24
N PRO A 490 -30.82 16.41 -66.54
CA PRO A 490 -31.67 17.29 -65.70
C PRO A 490 -33.19 17.15 -66.03
N GLN A 491 -34.10 17.53 -65.11
CA GLN A 491 -35.48 17.99 -65.40
C GLN A 491 -36.11 18.47 -64.06
N SER A 492 -36.49 19.74 -63.85
CA SER A 492 -37.56 20.57 -64.45
C SER A 492 -38.87 20.53 -63.65
N GLY A 493 -39.28 21.68 -63.11
CA GLY A 493 -40.62 22.02 -62.54
C GLY A 493 -40.79 21.67 -61.05
N GLY A 494 -41.19 22.54 -60.13
CA GLY A 494 -41.90 23.82 -60.21
C GLY A 494 -43.15 23.77 -59.32
N ASN A 495 -43.10 24.36 -58.11
CA ASN A 495 -44.16 25.17 -57.46
C ASN A 495 -44.05 25.21 -55.92
N THR A 496 -43.71 26.40 -55.43
CA THR A 496 -44.17 27.05 -54.19
C THR A 496 -45.70 27.32 -54.25
N PRO A 497 -46.45 27.61 -53.13
CA PRO A 497 -46.13 28.71 -52.20
C PRO A 497 -46.56 28.62 -50.72
N GLN A 498 -45.93 29.52 -49.93
CA GLN A 498 -46.47 30.26 -48.75
C GLN A 498 -46.80 29.46 -47.48
N SER A 499 -46.60 29.93 -46.24
CA SER A 499 -46.35 31.26 -45.67
C SER A 499 -46.04 31.15 -44.15
N GLY A 500 -45.46 32.21 -43.58
CA GLY A 500 -45.52 32.59 -42.15
C GLY A 500 -44.37 32.03 -41.30
N GLY A 501 -43.47 32.81 -40.71
CA GLY A 501 -43.52 34.20 -40.28
C GLY A 501 -43.50 34.26 -38.75
N ASN A 502 -42.32 34.45 -38.14
CA ASN A 502 -42.09 35.37 -37.01
C ASN A 502 -40.68 35.20 -36.44
N THR A 503 -39.85 36.22 -36.66
CA THR A 503 -38.81 36.66 -35.71
C THR A 503 -39.47 37.64 -34.71
N PRO A 504 -38.84 37.88 -33.53
CA PRO A 504 -37.92 39.01 -33.48
C PRO A 504 -36.58 38.73 -32.76
N GLN A 505 -35.56 39.39 -33.29
CA GLN A 505 -34.43 40.09 -32.64
C GLN A 505 -34.68 40.46 -31.16
N SER A 506 -33.72 40.60 -30.25
CA SER A 506 -32.26 40.75 -30.30
C SER A 506 -31.73 40.94 -28.88
N GLY A 507 -30.44 40.65 -28.67
CA GLY A 507 -29.60 41.15 -27.56
C GLY A 507 -29.02 40.00 -26.73
N GLY A 508 -27.72 39.82 -26.54
CA GLY A 508 -26.55 40.67 -26.81
C GLY A 508 -25.59 40.57 -25.62
N GLY A 509 -24.38 40.03 -25.86
CA GLY A 509 -23.22 40.05 -24.94
C GLY A 509 -23.15 38.88 -23.95
N GLY A 510 -22.02 38.21 -23.70
CA GLY A 510 -20.63 38.40 -24.12
C GLY A 510 -19.70 37.67 -23.12
N GLY A 511 -18.60 37.09 -23.62
CA GLY A 511 -17.48 36.49 -22.84
C GLY A 511 -17.75 35.04 -22.40
N GLY A 512 -17.01 34.01 -22.82
CA GLY A 512 -15.55 33.85 -23.02
C GLY A 512 -15.16 32.66 -22.13
N GLY A 513 -14.29 31.70 -22.45
CA GLY A 513 -13.42 31.38 -23.57
C GLY A 513 -12.55 30.20 -23.12
N GLY A 514 -12.17 29.31 -24.04
CA GLY A 514 -11.18 28.23 -23.87
C GLY A 514 -11.75 26.91 -23.32
N GLY A 515 -11.82 25.78 -24.03
CA GLY A 515 -11.01 25.32 -25.17
C GLY A 515 -9.63 24.89 -24.69
N GLY A 516 -9.14 23.67 -24.84
CA GLY A 516 -9.68 22.49 -25.51
C GLY A 516 -8.74 21.31 -25.24
N ALA A 517 -9.29 20.11 -25.39
CA ALA A 517 -8.57 18.85 -25.40
C ALA A 517 -7.69 18.75 -26.66
N GLN A 518 -6.51 18.14 -26.54
CA GLN A 518 -5.74 17.67 -27.69
C GLN A 518 -5.48 16.17 -27.56
N GLN A 519 -6.12 15.43 -28.47
CA GLN A 519 -5.67 14.15 -29.01
C GLN A 519 -4.28 14.31 -29.62
N ALA A 520 -3.45 13.27 -29.53
CA ALA A 520 -2.37 13.06 -30.48
C ALA A 520 -2.25 11.56 -30.79
N SER A 521 -2.52 11.29 -32.06
CA SER A 521 -2.43 10.05 -32.82
C SER A 521 -0.99 9.56 -33.00
N GLY A 522 -0.87 8.25 -33.21
CA GLY A 522 0.39 7.58 -33.53
C GLY A 522 0.98 7.89 -34.91
N GLY A 523 2.24 7.52 -35.05
CA GLY A 523 2.96 7.49 -36.32
C GLY A 523 4.07 6.44 -36.25
N GLU A 524 4.00 5.46 -37.14
CA GLU A 524 5.03 4.47 -37.41
C GLU A 524 6.30 5.11 -37.96
N GLY A 525 7.48 4.57 -37.62
CA GLY A 525 8.76 5.05 -38.12
C GLY A 525 9.91 4.08 -37.86
N ARG A 526 10.30 3.40 -38.94
CA ARG A 526 11.30 2.33 -39.09
C ARG A 526 12.68 2.52 -38.43
N ASN A 527 13.20 1.35 -38.09
CA ASN A 527 14.54 0.91 -37.69
C ASN A 527 15.65 1.26 -38.70
N SER A 528 16.85 1.69 -38.25
CA SER A 528 18.17 1.10 -38.60
C SER A 528 19.42 1.94 -38.20
N SER A 529 20.23 1.35 -37.32
CA SER A 529 21.71 1.15 -37.38
C SER A 529 22.74 2.29 -37.24
N SER A 530 23.87 1.86 -36.62
CA SER A 530 25.22 2.46 -36.47
C SER A 530 25.34 3.52 -35.37
N GLY A 531 26.27 3.48 -34.41
CA GLY A 531 27.58 2.85 -34.31
C GLY A 531 28.58 3.95 -33.93
N GLY A 532 29.31 3.84 -32.82
CA GLY A 532 30.35 4.84 -32.51
C GLY A 532 30.72 4.99 -31.03
N SER A 533 31.70 4.19 -30.61
CA SER A 533 32.54 4.36 -29.43
C SER A 533 33.25 5.73 -29.38
N GLY A 534 33.48 6.25 -28.16
CA GLY A 534 34.39 7.39 -27.95
C GLY A 534 34.54 7.78 -26.48
N ALA A 535 35.48 7.13 -25.79
CA ALA A 535 36.01 7.60 -24.52
C ALA A 535 36.86 8.85 -24.73
N GLN A 536 36.74 9.86 -23.86
CA GLN A 536 37.79 10.85 -23.65
C GLN A 536 37.81 11.34 -22.21
N GLN A 537 38.92 11.04 -21.55
CA GLN A 537 39.43 11.72 -20.36
C GLN A 537 39.66 13.20 -20.67
N ALA A 538 39.37 14.08 -19.71
CA ALA A 538 40.15 15.31 -19.54
C ALA A 538 40.04 15.84 -18.10
N SER A 539 41.22 15.88 -17.50
CA SER A 539 41.66 16.58 -16.29
C SER A 539 41.62 18.10 -16.38
N GLY A 540 41.61 18.75 -15.21
CA GLY A 540 41.98 20.17 -15.00
C GLY A 540 40.78 21.00 -14.54
N GLY A 541 40.81 21.80 -13.48
CA GLY A 541 41.93 22.37 -12.74
C GLY A 541 41.63 23.86 -12.51
N GLY A 542 41.58 24.26 -11.23
CA GLY A 542 41.84 25.64 -10.79
C GLY A 542 40.71 26.66 -10.90
N GLY A 543 40.60 27.52 -9.87
CA GLY A 543 39.91 28.80 -10.00
C GLY A 543 39.23 29.31 -8.73
N ARG A 544 40.03 29.79 -7.76
CA ARG A 544 39.54 30.74 -6.75
C ARG A 544 39.20 32.07 -7.45
N ASN A 545 38.06 32.69 -7.14
CA ASN A 545 38.08 34.11 -6.78
C ASN A 545 36.84 34.56 -6.00
N SER A 546 37.14 35.37 -4.99
CA SER A 546 36.27 36.16 -4.14
C SER A 546 35.60 37.33 -4.86
N SER A 547 34.39 37.70 -4.43
CA SER A 547 34.01 39.10 -4.35
C SER A 547 32.88 39.34 -3.33
N SER A 548 33.14 40.37 -2.53
CA SER A 548 32.32 41.04 -1.53
C SER A 548 31.16 41.83 -2.13
N GLY A 549 30.08 41.99 -1.36
CA GLY A 549 28.99 42.93 -1.68
C GLY A 549 28.12 43.22 -0.46
N SER A 550 28.58 44.15 0.37
CA SER A 550 27.84 44.78 1.47
C SER A 550 26.98 45.94 0.97
N GLY A 551 25.80 46.15 1.56
CA GLY A 551 25.12 47.45 1.51
C GLY A 551 23.68 47.41 2.04
N GLY A 552 23.37 48.31 2.99
CA GLY A 552 22.01 48.88 3.11
C GLY A 552 21.32 48.83 4.48
N SER A 553 21.80 49.62 5.45
CA SER A 553 21.00 50.33 6.48
C SER A 553 19.82 51.10 5.86
N GLY A 554 18.69 51.44 6.50
CA GLY A 554 18.23 51.48 7.88
C GLY A 554 16.89 52.26 7.89
N GLY A 555 16.22 52.40 9.05
CA GLY A 555 15.06 53.31 9.17
C GLY A 555 14.09 52.94 10.29
N SER A 556 14.27 53.59 11.43
CA SER A 556 13.48 53.52 12.65
C SER A 556 12.40 54.62 12.73
N GLY A 557 11.30 54.34 13.45
CA GLY A 557 10.66 55.32 14.33
C GLY A 557 9.23 55.74 13.96
N GLY A 558 8.32 55.66 14.95
CA GLY A 558 6.99 56.26 14.91
C GLY A 558 6.06 55.69 15.96
N ALA A 559 6.14 56.22 17.19
CA ALA A 559 5.18 55.99 18.26
C ALA A 559 3.96 56.91 18.06
N ASP A 560 2.77 56.45 18.44
CA ASP A 560 1.68 57.35 18.81
C ASP A 560 0.79 56.74 19.91
N SER A 561 0.36 57.61 20.81
CA SER A 561 -0.33 57.32 22.07
C SER A 561 -1.66 58.09 22.13
N GLY A 562 -2.73 57.47 22.64
CA GLY A 562 -3.96 58.19 22.97
C GLY A 562 -5.11 57.28 23.44
N GLY A 563 -5.58 57.49 24.68
CA GLY A 563 -6.69 56.77 25.35
C GLY A 563 -8.09 57.05 24.77
N GLY A 564 -9.20 56.62 25.34
CA GLY A 564 -9.52 55.89 26.57
C GLY A 564 -11.02 55.53 26.57
N ASP A 565 -11.49 55.02 27.71
CA ASP A 565 -12.88 54.80 28.17
C ASP A 565 -13.67 53.51 27.85
N LEU A 566 -13.77 52.71 28.93
CA LEU A 566 -14.98 52.23 29.63
C LEU A 566 -16.02 51.35 28.92
N SER A 567 -15.95 50.06 29.29
CA SER A 567 -16.96 49.34 30.10
C SER A 567 -17.65 48.11 29.48
N SER A 568 -17.75 47.10 30.34
CA SER A 568 -18.65 45.94 30.35
C SER A 568 -18.29 44.69 29.52
N GLY A 569 -17.81 43.68 30.25
CA GLY A 569 -18.40 42.33 30.30
C GLY A 569 -18.22 41.40 29.10
N GLY A 570 -17.40 40.36 29.26
CA GLY A 570 -17.45 39.19 28.35
C GLY A 570 -16.32 38.20 28.54
N ALA A 571 -16.70 36.99 28.94
CA ALA A 571 -15.94 35.73 29.04
C ALA A 571 -14.60 35.63 28.28
N GLY A 572 -13.56 35.21 29.00
CA GLY A 572 -12.24 34.89 28.46
C GLY A 572 -12.26 33.64 27.57
N GLY A 573 -12.05 33.84 26.27
CA GLY A 573 -11.59 32.82 25.34
C GLY A 573 -10.07 32.86 25.25
N MET A 574 -9.39 31.81 25.71
CA MET A 574 -7.96 31.62 25.46
C MET A 574 -7.78 31.06 24.04
N GLY A 575 -7.50 31.95 23.09
CA GLY A 575 -6.99 31.59 21.77
C GLY A 575 -5.50 31.32 21.84
N HIS A 576 -5.08 30.07 21.68
CA HIS A 576 -3.68 29.73 21.41
C HIS A 576 -3.36 30.01 19.93
N PRO A 577 -2.26 30.70 19.60
CA PRO A 577 -1.82 30.85 18.22
C PRO A 577 -1.27 29.52 17.69
N ALA A 578 -1.70 29.16 16.47
CA ALA A 578 -1.14 28.05 15.70
C ALA A 578 0.35 28.30 15.42
N PRO A 579 1.22 27.26 15.52
CA PRO A 579 2.62 27.41 15.15
C PRO A 579 2.78 27.54 13.63
N PRO A 580 3.78 28.30 13.15
CA PRO A 580 4.04 28.46 11.73
C PRO A 580 4.57 27.16 11.10
N HIS A 581 4.00 26.81 9.95
CA HIS A 581 4.48 25.75 9.07
C HIS A 581 5.95 25.97 8.69
N PRO A 582 6.85 24.96 8.81
CA PRO A 582 8.17 25.03 8.23
C PRO A 582 8.16 24.52 6.78
N TRP A 583 8.68 25.36 5.89
CA TRP A 583 9.46 25.03 4.68
C TRP A 583 8.85 24.10 3.61
N GLN A 584 8.20 24.72 2.61
CA GLN A 584 8.32 24.26 1.23
C GLN A 584 9.69 24.70 0.69
N ARG A 585 10.64 23.77 0.54
CA ARG A 585 11.74 23.92 -0.42
C ARG A 585 11.68 22.73 -1.37
N GLY A 586 11.69 23.04 -2.66
CA GLY A 586 11.65 22.05 -3.72
C GLY A 586 12.79 21.05 -3.58
N ALA A 587 12.45 19.78 -3.47
CA ALA A 587 13.36 18.69 -3.73
C ALA A 587 13.72 18.75 -5.22
N GLY A 588 14.95 19.12 -5.54
CA GLY A 588 15.53 18.81 -6.83
C GLY A 588 15.56 17.29 -6.96
N ALA A 589 15.01 16.77 -8.05
CA ALA A 589 15.14 15.37 -8.43
C ALA A 589 16.64 15.04 -8.60
N GLY A 590 17.26 14.54 -7.53
CA GLY A 590 18.52 13.82 -7.61
C GLY A 590 18.20 12.45 -8.19
N GLY A 591 18.67 12.18 -9.41
CA GLY A 591 18.58 10.85 -10.00
C GLY A 591 19.34 9.85 -9.12
N TRP A 592 18.63 8.85 -8.63
CA TRP A 592 19.23 7.71 -7.96
C TRP A 592 19.69 6.72 -9.01
N GLY A 593 20.97 6.35 -8.94
CA GLY A 593 21.57 5.35 -9.82
C GLY A 593 21.03 3.97 -9.47
N ASP A 594 20.65 3.23 -10.52
CA ASP A 594 20.44 1.80 -10.47
C ASP A 594 21.77 1.12 -10.07
N GLU A 595 21.83 0.54 -8.86
CA GLU A 595 22.81 -0.50 -8.57
C GLU A 595 22.19 -1.85 -8.95
N GLY A 596 22.60 -2.34 -10.11
CA GLY A 596 22.28 -3.68 -10.60
C GLY A 596 22.85 -4.75 -9.69
N GLY A 597 22.04 -5.78 -9.44
CA GLY A 597 22.48 -7.00 -8.80
C GLY A 597 23.49 -7.74 -9.67
N ASP A 598 24.65 -8.06 -9.08
CA ASP A 598 25.61 -8.98 -9.66
C ASP A 598 25.16 -10.43 -9.44
N ASP A 599 25.29 -11.19 -10.52
CA ASP A 599 24.87 -12.56 -10.71
C ASP A 599 25.51 -13.58 -9.75
N GLY A 600 24.70 -14.59 -9.43
CA GLY A 600 25.10 -15.77 -8.68
C GLY A 600 26.18 -16.60 -9.38
N GLY A 601 27.34 -16.74 -8.72
CA GLY A 601 28.34 -17.75 -9.03
C GLY A 601 27.98 -19.11 -8.40
N VAL A 602 27.27 -19.95 -9.16
CA VAL A 602 27.11 -21.38 -8.87
C VAL A 602 28.47 -22.06 -8.90
N ARG A 603 29.00 -22.49 -7.74
CA ARG A 603 30.13 -23.42 -7.67
C ARG A 603 29.63 -24.86 -7.78
N SER A 604 29.93 -25.47 -8.90
CA SER A 604 29.82 -26.89 -9.20
C SER A 604 30.70 -27.73 -8.25
N ILE A 605 30.07 -28.69 -7.56
CA ILE A 605 30.77 -29.76 -6.84
C ILE A 605 31.18 -30.82 -7.86
N VAL A 606 32.49 -30.97 -8.04
CA VAL A 606 33.11 -32.06 -8.80
C VAL A 606 33.03 -33.35 -7.98
N GLN A 607 32.42 -34.38 -8.57
CA GLN A 607 32.51 -35.78 -8.16
C GLN A 607 33.97 -36.24 -8.09
N ALA A 608 34.38 -36.79 -6.94
CA ALA A 608 35.51 -37.70 -6.85
C ALA A 608 35.04 -39.01 -6.20
N LYS A 609 35.28 -40.11 -6.94
CA LYS A 609 35.11 -41.50 -6.53
C LYS A 609 36.23 -41.95 -5.58
N GLY A 610 35.87 -42.87 -4.68
CA GLY A 610 36.79 -43.78 -3.96
C GLY A 610 36.98 -43.35 -2.50
N GLY A 611 36.80 -44.18 -1.49
CA GLY A 611 36.45 -45.59 -1.41
C GLY A 611 36.65 -46.02 0.06
N GLY A 612 35.91 -47.04 0.50
CA GLY A 612 36.29 -47.87 1.64
C GLY A 612 35.65 -47.55 3.00
N GLY A 613 34.80 -48.49 3.46
CA GLY A 613 35.01 -49.07 4.79
C GLY A 613 34.00 -48.77 5.90
N ASN A 614 33.06 -49.71 6.05
CA ASN A 614 32.58 -50.32 7.31
C ASN A 614 31.56 -49.61 8.25
N ASN A 615 30.40 -50.27 8.32
CA ASN A 615 29.62 -50.70 9.51
C ASN A 615 29.04 -49.68 10.50
N ALA A 616 27.70 -49.60 10.53
CA ALA A 616 26.81 -50.04 11.64
C ALA A 616 25.43 -49.35 11.51
N VAL A 617 24.39 -50.07 11.09
CA VAL A 617 23.27 -50.60 11.91
C VAL A 617 22.46 -49.55 12.69
N LEU A 618 21.24 -49.33 12.17
CA LEU A 618 19.96 -48.98 12.81
C LEU A 618 19.92 -48.94 14.35
N ARG A 619 19.43 -47.81 14.87
CA ARG A 619 18.14 -47.75 15.59
C ARG A 619 17.38 -46.49 15.20
#